data_AF-A0A9P5ACT8-F1
#
_entry.id   AF-A0A9P5ACT8-F1
#
_cell.length_a   1.000
_cell.length_b   1.000
_cell.length_c   1.000
_cell.angle_alpha   90.00
_cell.angle_beta   90.00
_cell.angle_gamma   90.00
#
_symmetry.space_group_name_H-M   'P 1'
#
loop_
_entity.id
_entity.type
_entity.pdbx_description
1 polymer ?
#
loop_
_entity_poly.entity_id
_entity_poly.type
_entity_poly.pdbx_seq_one_letter_code
_entity_poly.pdbx_strand_id
1 'polypeptide(L)'
;MTRLPGPDNLYSDDYDRASGMPFHPTCFEIFKRASLYRYGFIDIENLVKWGTRRNGPGNEIPIHDAVRRGMAVQWEHCAGDEFLAANPCFIPGLQAIFDSVQTISDPDESCAEEAIAAPHATDVFCRLPQEIKLEILLQLDAWDIANLRLSSRAFRHLPQSLFYHLTVRELPWLYEAWTSRPLSFFVTTTAEEQRRIGKALNSVEYTMWKARRQNYESPEAVEEMQRLMRVAAELHERQDQRPTTPVTMLDRRTTNWTRLRGELTREWGRLPGLRNRRRIWNRCQDIMNRAELNRDKWPPDERSD
;
A
#
# COMPACT_ATOMS: atom_id res chain seq x y z
N MET A 1 -11.30 -10.04 17.65
CA MET A 1 -9.99 -10.50 17.14
C MET A 1 -10.16 -10.84 15.66
N THR A 2 -9.62 -10.00 14.79
CA THR A 2 -9.85 -10.03 13.34
C THR A 2 -9.02 -11.13 12.70
N ARG A 3 -9.66 -12.15 12.09
CA ARG A 3 -8.98 -13.25 11.38
C ARG A 3 -8.09 -12.70 10.27
N LEU A 4 -6.84 -13.15 10.20
CA LEU A 4 -5.97 -12.92 9.03
C LEU A 4 -6.31 -13.97 7.95
N PRO A 5 -6.52 -13.57 6.68
CA PRO A 5 -6.92 -14.50 5.62
C PRO A 5 -5.76 -15.39 5.15
N GLY A 6 -6.07 -16.67 4.92
CA GLY A 6 -5.18 -17.65 4.31
C GLY A 6 -5.37 -17.78 2.78
N PRO A 7 -4.44 -18.44 2.08
CA PRO A 7 -4.41 -18.52 0.61
C PRO A 7 -5.47 -19.43 -0.05
N ASP A 8 -6.20 -20.27 0.71
CA ASP A 8 -7.03 -21.35 0.17
C ASP A 8 -8.55 -21.11 0.31
N ASN A 9 -9.07 -19.98 -0.17
CA ASN A 9 -10.53 -19.80 -0.31
C ASN A 9 -11.10 -20.47 -1.58
N LEU A 10 -10.62 -21.66 -1.91
CA LEU A 10 -11.10 -22.45 -3.03
C LEU A 10 -11.42 -23.87 -2.53
N TYR A 11 -12.72 -24.09 -2.31
CA TYR A 11 -13.40 -25.38 -2.18
C TYR A 11 -13.17 -26.20 -0.89
N SER A 12 -14.08 -26.07 0.08
CA SER A 12 -14.72 -27.25 0.69
C SER A 12 -16.03 -26.86 1.37
N ASP A 13 -17.01 -27.74 1.23
CA ASP A 13 -18.42 -27.59 1.58
C ASP A 13 -18.70 -27.29 3.07
N ASP A 14 -19.75 -26.50 3.27
CA ASP A 14 -20.58 -26.36 4.48
C ASP A 14 -19.89 -26.37 5.85
N TYR A 15 -19.26 -25.27 6.27
CA TYR A 15 -19.20 -24.86 7.69
C TYR A 15 -19.04 -23.34 7.79
N ASP A 16 -19.95 -22.69 8.52
CA ASP A 16 -19.97 -21.27 8.91
C ASP A 16 -19.03 -20.34 8.12
N ARG A 17 -19.62 -19.65 7.12
CA ARG A 17 -19.01 -18.63 6.25
C ARG A 17 -18.39 -17.47 7.04
N ALA A 18 -17.32 -17.70 7.77
CA ALA A 18 -16.28 -16.70 7.95
C ALA A 18 -15.61 -16.54 6.57
N SER A 19 -16.32 -15.84 5.68
CA SER A 19 -15.90 -15.51 4.33
C SER A 19 -14.63 -14.69 4.42
N GLY A 20 -13.48 -15.37 4.50
CA GLY A 20 -12.20 -14.70 4.34
C GLY A 20 -12.23 -13.95 3.01
N MET A 21 -11.71 -12.74 2.98
CA MET A 21 -11.52 -12.06 1.70
C MET A 21 -10.25 -12.65 1.06
N PRO A 22 -10.34 -13.29 -0.14
CA PRO A 22 -9.15 -13.75 -0.82
C PRO A 22 -8.29 -12.54 -1.21
N PHE A 23 -7.09 -12.47 -0.64
CA PHE A 23 -6.14 -11.40 -0.91
C PHE A 23 -4.77 -12.03 -1.19
N HIS A 24 -4.17 -11.69 -2.34
CA HIS A 24 -2.78 -12.06 -2.56
C HIS A 24 -1.89 -11.36 -1.53
N PRO A 25 -0.89 -12.03 -0.93
CA PRO A 25 -0.04 -11.45 0.10
C PRO A 25 0.57 -10.09 -0.26
N THR A 26 1.07 -9.96 -1.49
CA THR A 26 1.68 -8.71 -2.00
C THR A 26 0.65 -7.60 -2.16
N CYS A 27 -0.56 -7.92 -2.63
CA CYS A 27 -1.63 -6.95 -2.69
C CYS A 27 -2.01 -6.49 -1.28
N PHE A 28 -2.07 -7.41 -0.30
CA PHE A 28 -2.48 -7.07 1.07
C PHE A 28 -1.45 -6.15 1.73
N GLU A 29 -0.16 -6.39 1.47
CA GLU A 29 0.90 -5.46 1.88
C GLU A 29 0.67 -4.05 1.34
N ILE A 30 0.31 -3.92 0.06
CA ILE A 30 0.02 -2.62 -0.56
C ILE A 30 -1.25 -1.99 0.02
N PHE A 31 -2.28 -2.78 0.31
CA PHE A 31 -3.47 -2.29 1.01
C PHE A 31 -3.12 -1.70 2.37
N LYS A 32 -2.28 -2.37 3.17
CA LYS A 32 -1.84 -1.84 4.47
C LYS A 32 -1.15 -0.48 4.31
N ARG A 33 -0.33 -0.30 3.27
CA ARG A 33 0.32 0.98 2.96
C ARG A 33 -0.71 2.03 2.54
N ALA A 34 -1.63 1.69 1.65
CA ALA A 34 -2.67 2.59 1.17
C ALA A 34 -3.59 3.06 2.31
N SER A 35 -4.00 2.14 3.18
CA SER A 35 -4.80 2.42 4.37
C SER A 35 -4.04 3.29 5.36
N LEU A 36 -2.77 2.96 5.65
CA LEU A 36 -1.94 3.76 6.55
C LEU A 36 -1.76 5.18 6.03
N TYR A 37 -1.53 5.35 4.72
CA TYR A 37 -1.40 6.66 4.09
C TYR A 37 -2.69 7.49 4.19
N ARG A 38 -3.85 6.86 3.97
CA ARG A 38 -5.15 7.53 3.93
C ARG A 38 -5.71 7.83 5.31
N TYR A 39 -5.62 6.89 6.24
CA TYR A 39 -6.32 6.93 7.54
C TYR A 39 -5.37 7.08 8.74
N GLY A 40 -4.07 6.89 8.57
CA GLY A 40 -3.12 6.78 9.68
C GLY A 40 -3.16 5.43 10.41
N PHE A 41 -4.06 4.51 10.03
CA PHE A 41 -4.15 3.15 10.56
C PHE A 41 -4.52 2.14 9.46
N ILE A 42 -4.39 0.85 9.78
CA ILE A 42 -4.72 -0.25 8.85
C ILE A 42 -6.16 -0.69 9.12
N ASP A 43 -7.07 -0.38 8.20
CA ASP A 43 -8.49 -0.66 8.30
C ASP A 43 -8.84 -2.02 7.68
N ILE A 44 -8.51 -3.09 8.42
CA ILE A 44 -8.82 -4.46 8.00
C ILE A 44 -10.34 -4.72 8.09
N GLU A 45 -11.01 -4.08 9.04
CA GLU A 45 -12.43 -4.30 9.29
C GLU A 45 -13.27 -3.87 8.09
N ASN A 46 -13.10 -2.64 7.60
CA ASN A 46 -13.83 -2.18 6.43
C ASN A 46 -13.45 -2.94 5.17
N LEU A 47 -12.21 -3.43 5.06
CA LEU A 47 -11.82 -4.32 3.97
C LEU A 47 -12.62 -5.62 3.96
N VAL A 48 -12.75 -6.29 5.11
CA VAL A 48 -13.51 -7.53 5.24
C VAL A 48 -14.99 -7.27 4.99
N LYS A 49 -15.54 -6.19 5.58
CA LYS A 49 -16.93 -5.76 5.35
C LYS A 49 -17.23 -5.55 3.87
N TRP A 50 -16.36 -4.83 3.16
CA TRP A 50 -16.46 -4.67 1.71
C TRP A 50 -16.39 -6.02 0.97
N GLY A 51 -15.42 -6.87 1.33
CA GLY A 51 -15.22 -8.19 0.71
C GLY A 51 -16.46 -9.10 0.76
N THR A 52 -17.18 -9.11 1.89
CA THR A 52 -18.42 -9.90 2.04
C THR A 52 -19.56 -9.44 1.13
N ARG A 53 -19.54 -8.19 0.68
CA ARG A 53 -20.61 -7.55 -0.10
C ARG A 53 -20.15 -7.07 -1.48
N ARG A 54 -18.96 -7.50 -1.93
CA ARG A 54 -18.33 -7.05 -3.20
C ARG A 54 -19.17 -7.34 -4.44
N ASN A 55 -20.02 -8.36 -4.39
CA ASN A 55 -20.92 -8.75 -5.47
C ASN A 55 -22.24 -7.95 -5.47
N GLY A 56 -22.41 -7.01 -4.53
CA GLY A 56 -23.57 -6.14 -4.48
C GLY A 56 -23.51 -5.03 -5.55
N PRO A 57 -24.67 -4.48 -5.96
CA PRO A 57 -24.73 -3.40 -6.93
C PRO A 57 -23.97 -2.17 -6.41
N GLY A 58 -23.15 -1.57 -7.28
CA GLY A 58 -22.32 -0.40 -6.94
C GLY A 58 -20.96 -0.71 -6.29
N ASN A 59 -20.68 -1.98 -5.97
CA ASN A 59 -19.39 -2.40 -5.39
C ASN A 59 -18.38 -2.90 -6.42
N GLU A 60 -18.73 -2.86 -7.70
CA GLU A 60 -17.85 -3.21 -8.81
C GLU A 60 -16.66 -2.26 -8.88
N ILE A 61 -15.46 -2.83 -8.91
CA ILE A 61 -14.22 -2.07 -9.06
C ILE A 61 -13.78 -2.13 -10.51
N PRO A 62 -13.47 -0.97 -11.14
CA PRO A 62 -12.86 -0.89 -12.45
C PRO A 62 -11.75 -1.92 -12.63
N ILE A 63 -11.85 -2.68 -13.71
CA ILE A 63 -10.83 -3.64 -14.11
C ILE A 63 -9.85 -2.90 -15.02
N HIS A 64 -8.57 -2.97 -14.70
CA HIS A 64 -7.53 -2.39 -15.53
C HIS A 64 -7.52 -3.05 -16.92
N ASP A 65 -7.34 -2.29 -18.00
CA ASP A 65 -7.45 -2.80 -19.37
C ASP A 65 -6.54 -4.01 -19.65
N ALA A 66 -5.29 -3.97 -19.18
CA ALA A 66 -4.36 -5.10 -19.23
C ALA A 66 -4.93 -6.38 -18.60
N VAL A 67 -5.63 -6.26 -17.47
CA VAL A 67 -6.28 -7.41 -16.81
C VAL A 67 -7.42 -7.93 -17.68
N ARG A 68 -8.24 -7.02 -18.24
CA ARG A 68 -9.35 -7.39 -19.12
C ARG A 68 -8.86 -8.11 -20.38
N ARG A 69 -7.74 -7.70 -20.96
CA ARG A 69 -7.13 -8.37 -22.13
C ARG A 69 -6.65 -9.78 -21.82
N GLY A 70 -6.00 -9.99 -20.66
CA GLY A 70 -5.51 -11.32 -20.27
C GLY A 70 -6.58 -12.24 -19.68
N MET A 71 -7.79 -11.74 -19.42
CA MET A 71 -8.87 -12.48 -18.77
C MET A 71 -9.63 -13.35 -19.79
N ALA A 72 -9.14 -14.56 -20.02
CA ALA A 72 -9.85 -15.63 -20.73
C ALA A 72 -10.01 -16.86 -19.83
N VAL A 73 -10.48 -18.00 -20.38
CA VAL A 73 -10.61 -19.28 -19.63
C VAL A 73 -9.28 -19.68 -18.99
N GLN A 74 -8.18 -19.39 -19.67
CA GLN A 74 -6.83 -19.39 -19.13
C GLN A 74 -6.28 -17.97 -19.24
N TRP A 75 -5.36 -17.60 -18.34
CA TRP A 75 -4.71 -16.29 -18.45
C TRP A 75 -3.88 -16.23 -19.72
N GLU A 76 -4.22 -15.30 -20.61
CA GLU A 76 -3.46 -15.06 -21.83
C GLU A 76 -2.34 -14.05 -21.57
N HIS A 77 -1.17 -14.33 -22.14
CA HIS A 77 -0.08 -13.39 -22.12
C HIS A 77 -0.21 -12.41 -23.29
N CYS A 78 -0.45 -11.13 -22.98
CA CYS A 78 -0.35 -10.03 -23.94
C CYS A 78 0.99 -9.30 -23.79
N ALA A 79 1.68 -9.04 -24.90
CA ALA A 79 2.90 -8.26 -24.91
C ALA A 79 2.65 -6.84 -24.35
N GLY A 80 3.53 -6.38 -23.45
CA GLY A 80 3.40 -5.10 -22.74
C GLY A 80 2.65 -5.17 -21.40
N ASP A 81 1.98 -6.29 -21.12
CA ASP A 81 1.21 -6.54 -19.89
C ASP A 81 1.99 -7.39 -18.86
N GLU A 82 3.28 -7.64 -19.07
CA GLU A 82 4.16 -8.42 -18.20
C GLU A 82 4.20 -7.84 -16.77
N PHE A 83 3.99 -6.53 -16.65
CA PHE A 83 3.93 -5.85 -15.36
C PHE A 83 2.81 -6.40 -14.45
N LEU A 84 1.76 -7.04 -14.99
CA LEU A 84 0.72 -7.66 -14.16
C LEU A 84 1.27 -8.79 -13.27
N ALA A 85 2.25 -9.54 -13.77
CA ALA A 85 2.89 -10.65 -13.09
C ALA A 85 4.12 -10.23 -12.26
N ALA A 86 4.62 -9.00 -12.45
CA ALA A 86 5.81 -8.53 -11.75
C ALA A 86 5.55 -8.31 -10.25
N ASN A 87 6.51 -8.68 -9.40
CA ASN A 87 6.39 -8.53 -7.96
C ASN A 87 6.35 -7.03 -7.58
N PRO A 88 5.29 -6.54 -6.91
CA PRO A 88 5.19 -5.13 -6.59
C PRO A 88 5.93 -4.74 -5.30
N CYS A 89 6.36 -5.70 -4.48
CA CYS A 89 7.10 -5.44 -3.24
C CYS A 89 8.61 -5.46 -3.49
N PHE A 90 9.09 -6.44 -4.27
CA PHE A 90 10.50 -6.62 -4.62
C PHE A 90 10.71 -6.20 -6.07
N ILE A 91 11.24 -4.99 -6.27
CA ILE A 91 11.32 -4.36 -7.59
C ILE A 91 12.80 -4.28 -8.01
N PRO A 92 13.26 -5.16 -8.94
CA PRO A 92 14.60 -5.08 -9.48
C PRO A 92 14.87 -3.70 -10.09
N GLY A 93 16.08 -3.16 -9.88
CA GLY A 93 16.51 -1.86 -10.40
C GLY A 93 16.04 -0.64 -9.60
N LEU A 94 15.04 -0.77 -8.71
CA LEU A 94 14.57 0.35 -7.90
C LEU A 94 15.63 0.83 -6.89
N GLN A 95 16.36 -0.09 -6.27
CA GLN A 95 17.42 0.26 -5.32
C GLN A 95 18.55 1.05 -5.98
N ALA A 96 18.94 0.69 -7.21
CA ALA A 96 19.97 1.43 -7.95
C ALA A 96 19.56 2.89 -8.21
N ILE A 97 18.27 3.16 -8.41
CA ILE A 97 17.75 4.52 -8.52
C ILE A 97 17.91 5.24 -7.18
N PHE A 98 17.52 4.62 -6.07
CA PHE A 98 17.66 5.20 -4.73
C PHE A 98 19.11 5.54 -4.40
N ASP A 99 20.03 4.62 -4.66
CA ASP A 99 21.46 4.82 -4.41
C ASP A 99 22.01 5.99 -5.27
N SER A 100 21.51 6.15 -6.50
CA SER A 100 21.94 7.23 -7.39
C SER A 100 21.50 8.64 -6.96
N VAL A 101 20.48 8.74 -6.09
CA VAL A 101 19.88 10.02 -5.68
C VAL A 101 20.22 10.44 -4.25
N GLN A 102 20.94 9.60 -3.50
CA GLN A 102 21.49 10.00 -2.21
C GLN A 102 22.65 10.97 -2.46
N THR A 103 22.47 12.21 -2.02
CA THR A 103 23.42 13.31 -2.27
C THR A 103 24.55 13.29 -1.24
N ILE A 104 25.80 13.44 -1.71
CA ILE A 104 26.99 13.67 -0.87
C ILE A 104 27.23 15.18 -0.65
N SER A 105 26.46 16.08 -1.29
CA SER A 105 26.66 17.54 -1.22
C SER A 105 25.33 18.30 -1.29
N ASP A 106 25.34 19.55 -0.79
CA ASP A 106 24.17 20.30 -0.33
C ASP A 106 23.04 20.41 -1.39
N PRO A 107 21.79 20.02 -1.05
CA PRO A 107 20.65 20.02 -1.96
C PRO A 107 20.25 21.41 -2.51
N ASP A 108 20.70 22.48 -1.86
CA ASP A 108 20.41 23.88 -2.21
C ASP A 108 21.62 24.63 -2.82
N GLU A 109 22.83 24.03 -2.90
CA GLU A 109 24.01 24.74 -3.45
C GLU A 109 23.90 25.01 -4.97
N SER A 110 23.10 24.25 -5.70
CA SER A 110 22.81 24.55 -7.12
C SER A 110 21.88 25.75 -7.33
N CYS A 111 21.40 26.39 -6.25
CA CYS A 111 20.50 27.55 -6.29
C CYS A 111 21.18 28.90 -6.01
N ALA A 112 22.50 28.96 -5.82
CA ALA A 112 23.13 30.15 -5.24
C ALA A 112 23.55 31.27 -6.20
N GLU A 113 23.76 31.08 -7.52
CA GLU A 113 24.56 32.10 -8.26
C GLU A 113 24.02 32.70 -9.57
N GLU A 114 22.90 32.29 -10.16
CA GLU A 114 22.47 32.90 -11.43
C GLU A 114 21.04 33.43 -11.41
N ALA A 115 20.89 34.63 -10.84
CA ALA A 115 20.41 35.82 -11.56
C ALA A 115 19.79 36.82 -10.59
N ILE A 116 20.58 37.81 -10.17
CA ILE A 116 20.05 39.15 -9.88
C ILE A 116 19.66 39.77 -11.24
N ALA A 117 18.68 39.18 -11.91
CA ALA A 117 18.02 39.82 -13.04
C ALA A 117 17.02 40.80 -12.43
N ALA A 118 17.21 42.08 -12.73
CA ALA A 118 16.38 43.18 -12.25
C ALA A 118 14.88 42.80 -12.27
N PRO A 119 14.10 43.17 -11.25
CA PRO A 119 12.68 42.86 -11.19
C PRO A 119 12.01 43.45 -12.44
N HIS A 120 11.54 42.60 -13.35
CA HIS A 120 10.61 43.05 -14.38
C HIS A 120 9.36 43.54 -13.65
N ALA A 121 9.08 44.83 -13.76
CA ALA A 121 8.05 45.54 -12.99
C ALA A 121 6.62 44.98 -13.16
N THR A 122 6.40 44.10 -14.14
CA THR A 122 5.11 43.50 -14.51
C THR A 122 4.78 42.18 -13.82
N ASP A 123 5.75 41.43 -13.29
CA ASP A 123 5.46 40.16 -12.61
C ASP A 123 5.07 40.40 -11.15
N VAL A 124 3.77 40.26 -10.86
CA VAL A 124 3.22 40.47 -9.51
C VAL A 124 3.73 39.45 -8.49
N PHE A 125 4.11 38.24 -8.93
CA PHE A 125 4.59 37.20 -8.03
C PHE A 125 6.00 37.49 -7.51
N CYS A 126 6.80 38.29 -8.22
CA CYS A 126 8.11 38.73 -7.74
C CYS A 126 8.04 39.52 -6.43
N ARG A 127 6.89 40.17 -6.14
CA ARG A 127 6.66 40.96 -4.91
C ARG A 127 6.28 40.10 -3.70
N LEU A 128 5.97 38.83 -3.90
CA LEU A 128 5.58 37.94 -2.82
C LEU A 128 6.81 37.43 -2.05
N PRO A 129 6.72 37.29 -0.72
CA PRO A 129 7.70 36.54 0.07
C PRO A 129 7.85 35.10 -0.42
N GLN A 130 9.01 34.49 -0.13
CA GLN A 130 9.31 33.12 -0.57
C GLN A 130 8.32 32.10 0.02
N GLU A 131 7.88 32.30 1.25
CA GLU A 131 6.93 31.46 1.97
C GLU A 131 5.59 31.41 1.24
N ILE A 132 5.11 32.55 0.77
CA ILE A 132 3.84 32.64 0.02
C ILE A 132 3.97 31.98 -1.35
N LYS A 133 5.11 32.13 -2.02
CA LYS A 133 5.38 31.43 -3.29
C LYS A 133 5.37 29.91 -3.09
N LEU A 134 5.99 29.42 -2.02
CA LEU A 134 6.00 28.00 -1.69
C LEU A 134 4.61 27.48 -1.33
N GLU A 135 3.81 28.25 -0.59
CA GLU A 135 2.43 27.87 -0.29
C GLU A 135 1.60 27.74 -1.57
N ILE A 136 1.71 28.70 -2.50
CA ILE A 136 1.07 28.60 -3.83
C ILE A 136 1.50 27.32 -4.54
N LEU A 137 2.80 27.04 -4.58
CA LEU A 137 3.35 25.83 -5.23
C LEU A 137 2.85 24.53 -4.59
N LEU A 138 2.64 24.50 -3.27
CA LEU A 138 2.15 23.31 -2.56
C LEU A 138 0.68 22.99 -2.89
N GLN A 139 -0.09 23.96 -3.39
CA GLN A 139 -1.47 23.77 -3.83
C GLN A 139 -1.59 23.27 -5.29
N LEU A 140 -0.51 23.37 -6.07
CA LEU A 140 -0.49 23.04 -7.49
C LEU A 140 0.05 21.64 -7.75
N ASP A 141 -0.40 20.99 -8.82
CA ASP A 141 0.19 19.74 -9.31
C ASP A 141 1.49 19.98 -10.11
N ALA A 142 2.25 18.91 -10.38
CA ALA A 142 3.51 19.04 -11.11
C ALA A 142 3.35 19.66 -12.51
N TRP A 143 2.19 19.52 -13.16
CA TRP A 143 1.92 20.08 -14.48
C TRP A 143 1.67 21.58 -14.40
N ASP A 144 0.83 22.01 -13.46
CA ASP A 144 0.55 23.42 -13.19
C ASP A 144 1.81 24.16 -12.73
N ILE A 145 2.66 23.51 -11.92
CA ILE A 145 3.96 24.06 -11.55
C ILE A 145 4.83 24.25 -12.79
N ALA A 146 4.89 23.27 -13.70
CA ALA A 146 5.66 23.41 -14.93
C ALA A 146 5.15 24.58 -15.79
N ASN A 147 3.83 24.74 -15.95
CA ASN A 147 3.23 25.86 -16.67
C ASN A 147 3.48 27.21 -15.97
N LEU A 148 3.42 27.25 -14.65
CA LEU A 148 3.69 28.44 -13.85
C LEU A 148 5.14 28.90 -14.02
N ARG A 149 6.10 27.97 -14.07
CA ARG A 149 7.53 28.25 -14.33
C ARG A 149 7.77 28.88 -15.70
N LEU A 150 6.97 28.51 -16.70
CA LEU A 150 7.02 29.11 -18.04
C LEU A 150 6.42 30.52 -18.05
N SER A 151 5.41 30.76 -17.21
CA SER A 151 4.62 31.99 -17.18
C SER A 151 5.19 33.08 -16.27
N SER A 152 5.88 32.73 -15.19
CA SER A 152 6.45 33.66 -14.21
C SER A 152 7.86 33.25 -13.81
N ARG A 153 8.78 34.22 -13.84
CA ARG A 153 10.18 33.97 -13.46
C ARG A 153 10.34 33.75 -11.96
N ALA A 154 9.39 34.21 -11.15
CA ALA A 154 9.40 34.06 -9.70
C ALA A 154 9.43 32.60 -9.22
N PHE A 155 9.08 31.64 -10.09
CA PHE A 155 9.00 30.22 -9.76
C PHE A 155 10.07 29.36 -10.44
N ARG A 156 11.07 29.94 -11.11
CA ARG A 156 12.09 29.16 -11.82
C ARG A 156 12.92 28.26 -10.91
N HIS A 157 13.28 28.78 -9.74
CA HIS A 157 14.04 28.07 -8.71
C HIS A 157 13.08 27.43 -7.72
N LEU A 158 13.16 26.11 -7.60
CA LEU A 158 12.28 25.31 -6.76
C LEU A 158 13.11 24.50 -5.76
N PRO A 159 12.80 24.55 -4.45
CA PRO A 159 13.57 23.84 -3.44
C PRO A 159 13.29 22.33 -3.45
N GLN A 160 14.24 21.52 -2.97
CA GLN A 160 14.04 20.06 -2.85
C GLN A 160 12.86 19.69 -1.94
N SER A 161 12.55 20.52 -0.95
CA SER A 161 11.39 20.33 -0.06
C SER A 161 10.06 20.29 -0.83
N LEU A 162 9.91 21.10 -1.88
CA LEU A 162 8.73 21.06 -2.74
C LEU A 162 8.64 19.71 -3.46
N PHE A 163 9.73 19.26 -4.08
CA PHE A 163 9.75 17.99 -4.81
C PHE A 163 9.51 16.78 -3.91
N TYR A 164 9.96 16.82 -2.66
CA TYR A 164 9.57 15.85 -1.64
C TYR A 164 8.05 15.82 -1.45
N HIS A 165 7.44 16.98 -1.17
CA HIS A 165 5.99 17.09 -0.98
C HIS A 165 5.20 16.59 -2.19
N LEU A 166 5.61 16.97 -3.40
CA LEU A 166 5.02 16.48 -4.64
C LEU A 166 5.18 14.97 -4.80
N THR A 167 6.33 14.41 -4.43
CA THR A 167 6.58 12.95 -4.51
C THR A 167 5.65 12.18 -3.59
N VAL A 168 5.54 12.60 -2.33
CA VAL A 168 4.65 11.95 -1.35
C VAL A 168 3.17 12.10 -1.74
N ARG A 169 2.78 13.24 -2.31
CA ARG A 169 1.39 13.52 -2.71
C ARG A 169 0.98 12.80 -4.00
N GLU A 170 1.83 12.82 -5.03
CA GLU A 170 1.48 12.33 -6.37
C GLU A 170 1.91 10.88 -6.63
N LEU A 171 2.96 10.42 -5.93
CA LEU A 171 3.47 9.06 -6.02
C LEU A 171 3.37 8.33 -4.66
N PRO A 172 2.20 8.31 -3.99
CA PRO A 172 2.09 7.76 -2.64
C PRO A 172 2.34 6.24 -2.59
N TRP A 173 2.25 5.56 -3.74
CA TRP A 173 2.65 4.16 -3.90
C TRP A 173 4.17 3.93 -3.84
N LEU A 174 5.00 4.97 -3.92
CA LEU A 174 6.43 4.93 -3.60
C LEU A 174 6.61 5.09 -2.08
N TYR A 175 6.25 4.05 -1.33
CA TYR A 175 6.23 4.12 0.13
C TYR A 175 7.61 4.29 0.77
N GLU A 176 8.69 4.00 0.04
CA GLU A 176 10.07 4.28 0.47
C GLU A 176 10.31 5.79 0.69
N ALA A 177 9.47 6.66 0.14
CA ALA A 177 9.56 8.11 0.33
C ALA A 177 8.96 8.61 1.66
N TRP A 178 8.11 7.83 2.35
CA TRP A 178 7.34 8.32 3.50
C TRP A 178 7.14 7.32 4.64
N THR A 179 7.57 6.07 4.51
CA THR A 179 7.47 5.09 5.61
C THR A 179 8.61 4.07 5.61
N SER A 180 9.19 3.86 6.80
CA SER A 180 10.17 2.81 7.08
C SER A 180 9.54 1.48 7.53
N ARG A 181 8.20 1.37 7.48
CA ARG A 181 7.51 0.16 7.94
C ARG A 181 8.05 -1.05 7.17
N PRO A 182 8.39 -2.15 7.83
CA PRO A 182 8.90 -3.33 7.14
C PRO A 182 7.76 -4.06 6.41
N LEU A 183 8.10 -4.82 5.37
CA LEU A 183 7.17 -5.70 4.69
C LEU A 183 6.84 -6.90 5.58
N SER A 184 5.57 -7.29 5.64
CA SER A 184 5.17 -8.46 6.43
C SER A 184 5.73 -9.75 5.86
N PHE A 185 5.98 -10.73 6.73
CA PHE A 185 6.42 -12.08 6.34
C PHE A 185 5.54 -12.73 5.25
N PHE A 186 4.28 -12.33 5.14
CA PHE A 186 3.37 -12.79 4.09
C PHE A 186 3.93 -12.61 2.68
N VAL A 187 4.73 -11.57 2.42
CA VAL A 187 5.29 -11.34 1.07
C VAL A 187 6.56 -12.14 0.78
N THR A 188 7.22 -12.68 1.81
CA THR A 188 8.44 -13.50 1.69
C THR A 188 8.19 -14.99 1.88
N THR A 189 7.01 -15.38 2.38
CA THR A 189 6.67 -16.77 2.64
C THR A 189 6.00 -17.40 1.43
N THR A 190 6.41 -18.61 1.06
CA THR A 190 5.78 -19.36 -0.04
C THR A 190 4.34 -19.77 0.31
N ALA A 191 3.51 -19.96 -0.71
CA ALA A 191 2.13 -20.41 -0.51
C ALA A 191 2.06 -21.78 0.17
N GLU A 192 3.02 -22.67 -0.06
CA GLU A 192 3.09 -23.96 0.63
C GLU A 192 3.34 -23.80 2.13
N GLU A 193 4.30 -22.95 2.50
CA GLU A 193 4.61 -22.71 3.90
C GLU A 193 3.44 -22.00 4.61
N GLN A 194 2.80 -21.02 3.96
CA GLN A 194 1.58 -20.40 4.49
C GLN A 194 0.47 -21.43 4.74
N ARG A 195 0.27 -22.38 3.81
CA ARG A 195 -0.71 -23.46 3.97
C ARG A 195 -0.37 -24.39 5.12
N ARG A 196 0.90 -24.77 5.27
CA ARG A 196 1.35 -25.66 6.35
C ARG A 196 1.02 -25.08 7.73
N ILE A 197 1.31 -23.80 7.93
CA ILE A 197 1.01 -23.12 9.20
C ILE A 197 -0.48 -22.86 9.36
N GLY A 198 -1.15 -22.40 8.30
CA GLY A 198 -2.59 -22.19 8.32
C GLY A 198 -3.36 -23.45 8.70
N LYS A 199 -2.94 -24.62 8.22
CA LYS A 199 -3.51 -25.92 8.59
C LYS A 199 -3.37 -26.23 10.07
N ALA A 200 -2.19 -25.99 10.67
CA ALA A 200 -1.96 -26.26 12.09
C ALA A 200 -2.85 -25.38 12.99
N LEU A 201 -2.91 -24.08 12.71
CA LEU A 201 -3.79 -23.14 13.44
C LEU A 201 -5.26 -23.49 13.26
N ASN A 202 -5.70 -23.71 12.01
CA ASN A 202 -7.09 -24.04 11.71
C ASN A 202 -7.51 -25.36 12.38
N SER A 203 -6.63 -26.37 12.43
CA SER A 203 -6.91 -27.62 13.13
C SER A 203 -7.17 -27.42 14.63
N VAL A 204 -6.36 -26.59 15.29
CA VAL A 204 -6.52 -26.29 16.72
C VAL A 204 -7.79 -25.49 16.95
N GLU A 205 -8.02 -24.44 16.16
CA GLU A 205 -9.21 -23.60 16.25
C GLU A 205 -10.51 -24.37 15.98
N TYR A 206 -10.50 -25.26 14.99
CA TYR A 206 -11.62 -26.14 14.69
C TYR A 206 -11.94 -27.08 15.85
N THR A 207 -10.91 -27.64 16.48
CA THR A 207 -11.07 -28.51 17.66
C THR A 207 -11.66 -27.73 18.84
N MET A 208 -11.18 -26.50 19.09
CA MET A 208 -11.74 -25.60 20.09
C MET A 208 -13.21 -25.24 19.80
N TRP A 209 -13.53 -24.92 18.54
CA TRP A 209 -14.90 -24.61 18.13
C TRP A 209 -15.83 -25.80 18.37
N LYS A 210 -15.40 -27.01 18.00
CA LYS A 210 -16.17 -28.25 18.19
C LYS A 210 -16.44 -28.51 19.67
N ALA A 211 -15.40 -28.38 20.50
CA ALA A 211 -15.50 -28.57 21.95
C ALA A 211 -16.46 -27.55 22.61
N ARG A 212 -16.42 -26.27 22.21
CA ARG A 212 -17.36 -25.24 22.70
C ARG A 212 -18.81 -25.57 22.39
N ARG A 213 -19.07 -26.15 21.22
CA ARG A 213 -20.42 -26.47 20.76
C ARG A 213 -21.03 -27.69 21.45
N GLN A 214 -20.19 -28.58 21.95
CA GLN A 214 -20.60 -29.82 22.60
C GLN A 214 -20.84 -29.66 24.11
N ASN A 215 -20.65 -28.45 24.67
CA ASN A 215 -20.91 -28.07 26.07
C ASN A 215 -20.47 -29.13 27.10
N TYR A 216 -19.25 -29.65 26.95
CA TYR A 216 -18.69 -30.59 27.93
C TYR A 216 -18.28 -29.83 29.20
N GLU A 217 -19.12 -29.90 30.24
CA GLU A 217 -18.87 -29.34 31.57
C GLU A 217 -17.95 -30.22 32.44
N SER A 218 -17.32 -31.25 31.86
CA SER A 218 -16.40 -32.11 32.60
C SER A 218 -15.07 -31.39 32.88
N PRO A 219 -14.43 -31.64 34.04
CA PRO A 219 -13.11 -31.10 34.35
C PRO A 219 -12.05 -31.42 33.27
N GLU A 220 -12.13 -32.61 32.68
CA GLU A 220 -11.25 -33.07 31.59
C GLU A 220 -11.42 -32.22 30.31
N ALA A 221 -12.64 -31.81 29.97
CA ALA A 221 -12.91 -30.98 28.81
C ALA A 221 -12.42 -29.54 29.00
N VAL A 222 -12.50 -29.01 30.22
CA VAL A 222 -11.94 -27.70 30.57
C VAL A 222 -10.41 -27.73 30.45
N GLU A 223 -9.77 -28.79 30.92
CA GLU A 223 -8.32 -28.96 30.82
C GLU A 223 -7.83 -29.05 29.36
N GLU A 224 -8.52 -29.82 28.52
CA GLU A 224 -8.20 -29.92 27.09
C GLU A 224 -8.44 -28.58 26.35
N MET A 225 -9.50 -27.84 26.69
CA MET A 225 -9.72 -26.50 26.14
C MET A 225 -8.57 -25.54 26.51
N GLN A 226 -8.13 -25.54 27.77
CA GLN A 226 -6.99 -24.74 28.20
C GLN A 226 -5.71 -25.14 27.46
N ARG A 227 -5.50 -26.43 27.23
CA ARG A 227 -4.36 -26.94 26.44
C ARG A 227 -4.41 -26.43 25.00
N LEU A 228 -5.54 -26.53 24.34
CA LEU A 228 -5.74 -26.03 22.97
C LEU A 228 -5.54 -24.51 22.89
N MET A 229 -6.02 -23.75 23.88
CA MET A 229 -5.79 -22.31 23.97
C MET A 229 -4.30 -21.96 24.09
N ARG A 230 -3.54 -22.72 24.90
CA ARG A 230 -2.08 -22.55 25.00
C ARG A 230 -1.40 -22.83 23.66
N VAL A 231 -1.74 -23.93 23.00
CA VAL A 231 -1.17 -24.28 21.68
C VAL A 231 -1.53 -23.22 20.64
N ALA A 232 -2.77 -22.73 20.61
CA ALA A 232 -3.17 -21.65 19.72
C ALA A 232 -2.40 -20.36 19.99
N ALA A 233 -2.19 -20.00 21.26
CA ALA A 233 -1.40 -18.84 21.64
C ALA A 233 0.06 -18.98 21.18
N GLU A 234 0.69 -20.14 21.38
CA GLU A 234 2.06 -20.42 20.92
C GLU A 234 2.17 -20.33 19.39
N LEU A 235 1.19 -20.85 18.65
CA LEU A 235 1.18 -20.77 17.19
C LEU A 235 1.02 -19.34 16.68
N HIS A 236 0.18 -18.53 17.33
CA HIS A 236 0.04 -17.10 17.04
C HIS A 236 1.34 -16.34 17.35
N GLU A 237 1.96 -16.60 18.50
CA GLU A 237 3.22 -15.97 18.87
C GLU A 237 4.34 -16.30 17.86
N ARG A 238 4.44 -17.56 17.42
CA ARG A 238 5.35 -17.98 16.35
C ARG A 238 5.06 -17.29 15.01
N GLN A 239 3.82 -16.92 14.75
CA GLN A 239 3.45 -16.16 13.55
C GLN A 239 3.88 -14.69 13.67
N ASP A 240 3.74 -14.10 14.85
CA ASP A 240 4.13 -12.71 15.13
C ASP A 240 5.66 -12.52 15.17
N GLN A 241 6.41 -13.52 15.64
CA GLN A 241 7.88 -13.50 15.69
C GLN A 241 8.56 -13.69 14.32
N ARG A 242 7.79 -13.77 13.22
CA ARG A 242 8.37 -14.02 11.90
C ARG A 242 9.22 -12.86 11.40
N PRO A 243 10.28 -13.17 10.63
CA PRO A 243 11.12 -12.15 10.05
C PRO A 243 10.30 -11.27 9.11
N THR A 244 10.40 -9.96 9.33
CA THR A 244 9.90 -8.95 8.42
C THR A 244 11.05 -8.48 7.53
N THR A 245 10.74 -8.00 6.32
CA THR A 245 11.78 -7.44 5.44
C THR A 245 11.88 -5.94 5.67
N PRO A 246 13.05 -5.40 6.05
CA PRO A 246 13.21 -3.97 6.24
C PRO A 246 12.95 -3.21 4.94
N VAL A 247 12.39 -2.01 5.07
CA VAL A 247 12.26 -1.05 3.97
C VAL A 247 13.09 0.17 4.34
N THR A 248 14.09 0.48 3.52
CA THR A 248 14.91 1.68 3.70
C THR A 248 14.10 2.89 3.27
N MET A 249 13.78 3.76 4.23
CA MET A 249 13.13 5.03 3.95
C MET A 249 14.17 6.03 3.44
N LEU A 250 13.86 6.72 2.36
CA LEU A 250 14.67 7.81 1.83
C LEU A 250 14.68 8.98 2.80
N ASP A 251 15.85 9.54 3.08
CA ASP A 251 15.97 10.68 3.97
C ASP A 251 15.45 11.95 3.28
N ARG A 252 14.64 12.72 4.00
CA ARG A 252 14.00 13.92 3.45
C ARG A 252 14.99 15.00 3.03
N ARG A 253 16.10 15.14 3.74
CA ARG A 253 17.07 16.23 3.58
C ARG A 253 18.19 15.85 2.62
N THR A 254 18.66 14.60 2.66
CA THR A 254 19.81 14.16 1.86
C THR A 254 19.42 13.55 0.51
N THR A 255 18.14 13.30 0.25
CA THR A 255 17.68 12.79 -1.05
C THR A 255 17.49 13.93 -2.06
N ASN A 256 18.07 13.80 -3.25
CA ASN A 256 17.76 14.67 -4.38
C ASN A 256 16.40 14.27 -5.00
N TRP A 257 15.32 14.86 -4.49
CA TRP A 257 13.94 14.56 -4.89
C TRP A 257 13.64 14.90 -6.35
N THR A 258 14.27 15.95 -6.88
CA THR A 258 14.15 16.32 -8.29
C THR A 258 14.71 15.22 -9.19
N ARG A 259 15.93 14.76 -8.88
CA ARG A 259 16.59 13.68 -9.60
C ARG A 259 15.80 12.37 -9.47
N LEU A 260 15.30 12.05 -8.28
CA LEU A 260 14.46 10.86 -8.05
C LEU A 260 13.28 10.80 -9.01
N ARG A 261 12.51 11.90 -9.13
CA ARG A 261 11.37 11.96 -10.05
C ARG A 261 11.80 11.80 -11.51
N GLY A 262 12.93 12.40 -11.91
CA GLY A 262 13.50 12.26 -13.25
C GLY A 262 13.91 10.83 -13.57
N GLU A 263 14.64 10.18 -12.66
CA GLU A 263 15.10 8.79 -12.77
C GLU A 263 13.93 7.80 -12.83
N LEU A 264 12.92 7.97 -11.97
CA LEU A 264 11.70 7.16 -11.99
C LEU A 264 10.93 7.29 -13.31
N THR A 265 10.90 8.50 -13.88
CA THR A 265 10.25 8.74 -15.17
C THR A 265 11.03 8.08 -16.31
N ARG A 266 12.37 8.21 -16.31
CA ARG A 266 13.24 7.64 -17.33
C ARG A 266 13.22 6.11 -17.33
N GLU A 267 13.27 5.49 -16.16
CA GLU A 267 13.32 4.03 -16.01
C GLU A 267 11.93 3.39 -15.87
N TRP A 268 10.83 4.15 -15.99
CA TRP A 268 9.46 3.66 -15.73
C TRP A 268 9.12 2.36 -16.50
N GLY A 269 9.52 2.29 -17.77
CA GLY A 269 9.31 1.10 -18.61
C GLY A 269 10.06 -0.15 -18.13
N ARG A 270 11.20 0.05 -17.44
CA ARG A 270 12.08 -1.01 -16.91
C ARG A 270 11.75 -1.40 -15.47
N LEU A 271 10.74 -0.77 -14.85
CA LEU A 271 10.29 -1.04 -13.48
C LEU A 271 8.88 -1.67 -13.48
N PRO A 272 8.69 -2.87 -14.05
CA PRO A 272 7.37 -3.49 -14.14
C PRO A 272 6.75 -3.76 -12.76
N GLY A 273 7.56 -4.07 -11.74
CA GLY A 273 7.07 -4.20 -10.37
C GLY A 273 6.50 -2.89 -9.81
N LEU A 274 7.10 -1.74 -10.15
CA LEU A 274 6.61 -0.43 -9.70
C LEU A 274 5.33 -0.03 -10.42
N ARG A 275 5.23 -0.35 -11.72
CA ARG A 275 3.98 -0.24 -12.49
C ARG A 275 2.87 -1.07 -11.86
N ASN A 276 3.15 -2.32 -11.48
CA ASN A 276 2.18 -3.17 -10.80
C ASN A 276 1.79 -2.60 -9.43
N ARG A 277 2.76 -2.10 -8.66
CA ARG A 277 2.53 -1.48 -7.36
C ARG A 277 1.57 -0.30 -7.47
N ARG A 278 1.80 0.61 -8.44
CA ARG A 278 0.88 1.73 -8.73
C ARG A 278 -0.53 1.26 -9.09
N ARG A 279 -0.65 0.24 -9.95
CA ARG A 279 -1.94 -0.34 -10.34
C ARG A 279 -2.69 -0.90 -9.12
N ILE A 280 -2.01 -1.69 -8.29
CA ILE A 280 -2.62 -2.30 -7.10
C ILE A 280 -3.00 -1.22 -6.09
N TRP A 281 -2.14 -0.22 -5.88
CA TRP A 281 -2.43 0.92 -5.03
C TRP A 281 -3.73 1.63 -5.42
N ASN A 282 -3.88 1.98 -6.71
CA ASN A 282 -5.10 2.60 -7.21
C ASN A 282 -6.32 1.72 -6.95
N ARG A 283 -6.18 0.40 -7.13
CA ARG A 283 -7.25 -0.55 -6.82
C ARG A 283 -7.59 -0.62 -5.33
N CYS A 284 -6.61 -0.49 -4.44
CA CYS A 284 -6.85 -0.37 -3.00
C CYS A 284 -7.58 0.93 -2.66
N GLN A 285 -7.25 2.04 -3.31
CA GLN A 285 -7.99 3.31 -3.15
C GLN A 285 -9.45 3.17 -3.59
N ASP A 286 -9.71 2.47 -4.71
CA ASP A 286 -11.06 2.17 -5.18
C ASP A 286 -11.87 1.30 -4.21
N ILE A 287 -11.22 0.32 -3.57
CA ILE A 287 -11.84 -0.50 -2.51
C ILE A 287 -12.23 0.39 -1.34
N MET A 288 -11.30 1.22 -0.87
CA MET A 288 -11.53 2.11 0.28
C MET A 288 -12.63 3.13 0.01
N ASN A 289 -12.65 3.76 -1.17
CA ASN A 289 -13.73 4.65 -1.59
C ASN A 289 -15.10 3.97 -1.53
N ARG A 290 -15.20 2.72 -1.99
CA ARG A 290 -16.46 1.96 -1.96
C ARG A 290 -16.84 1.52 -0.56
N ALA A 291 -15.86 1.14 0.27
CA ALA A 291 -16.11 0.80 1.67
C ALA A 291 -16.68 2.01 2.43
N GLU A 292 -16.15 3.21 2.20
CA GLU A 292 -16.64 4.45 2.80
C GLU A 292 -18.05 4.85 2.34
N LEU A 293 -18.35 4.78 1.04
CA LEU A 293 -19.68 5.11 0.51
C LEU A 293 -20.81 4.24 1.09
N ASN A 294 -20.46 3.06 1.60
CA ASN A 294 -21.40 2.14 2.21
C ASN A 294 -21.41 2.20 3.74
N ARG A 295 -20.62 3.10 4.36
CA ARG A 295 -20.48 3.19 5.83
C ARG A 295 -21.77 3.65 6.53
N ASP A 296 -22.53 4.55 5.90
CA ASP A 296 -23.79 5.07 6.46
C ASP A 296 -25.02 4.25 6.05
N LYS A 297 -24.89 3.38 5.04
CA LYS A 297 -25.92 2.42 4.63
C LYS A 297 -25.82 1.09 5.39
N TRP A 298 -24.91 1.04 6.36
CA TRP A 298 -24.56 -0.14 7.10
C TRP A 298 -25.23 -0.10 8.49
N PRO A 299 -26.12 -1.05 8.82
CA PRO A 299 -26.66 -1.11 10.18
C PRO A 299 -25.51 -1.31 11.17
N PRO A 300 -25.48 -0.61 12.32
CA PRO A 300 -24.48 -0.86 13.35
C PRO A 300 -24.46 -2.35 13.70
N ASP A 301 -23.27 -2.90 13.88
CA ASP A 301 -23.07 -4.31 14.19
C ASP A 301 -23.72 -4.58 15.56
N GLU A 302 -24.80 -5.36 15.62
CA GLU A 302 -25.49 -5.76 16.87
C GLU A 302 -24.65 -6.76 17.71
N ARG A 303 -23.31 -6.68 17.64
CA ARG A 303 -22.37 -7.55 18.37
C ARG A 303 -21.29 -6.78 19.10
N SER A 304 -21.68 -5.68 19.71
CA SER A 304 -20.89 -5.01 20.73
C SER A 304 -21.80 -4.70 21.91
N ASP A 305 -22.14 -5.76 22.64
CA ASP A 305 -22.44 -5.78 24.07
C ASP A 305 -21.78 -7.05 24.67
#